data_AF-A0A1V5FBE1-F1
#
_entry.id   AF-A0A1V5FBE1-F1
#
_cell.length_a   1.000
_cell.length_b   1.000
_cell.length_c   1.000
_cell.angle_alpha   90.00
_cell.angle_beta   90.00
_cell.angle_gamma   90.00
#
_symmetry.space_group_name_H-M   'P 1'
#
loop_
_entity.id
_entity.type
_entity.pdbx_description
1 polymer ?
#
loop_
_entity_poly.entity_id
_entity_poly.type
_entity_poly.pdbx_seq_one_letter_code
_entity_poly.pdbx_strand_id
1 'polypeptide(L)'
;MALWDGRPPDAVAPADAVAVVHAFLTRCRRWAREQELPRRHREVDQTWNAAAAARLHAWCAYLEFTEHALRELEAGALDDWFGEAQPEPPAEQR
;
A
#
# COMPACT_ATOMS: atom_id res chain seq x y z
N MET A 1 18.61 17.25 -2.83
CA MET A 1 18.71 15.78 -2.88
C MET A 1 17.70 15.32 -3.93
N ALA A 2 18.16 14.88 -5.10
CA ALA A 2 17.26 14.26 -6.06
C ALA A 2 16.88 12.88 -5.52
N LEU A 3 15.59 12.64 -5.30
CA LEU A 3 15.09 11.35 -4.77
C LEU A 3 15.07 10.24 -5.82
N TRP A 4 15.44 10.57 -7.06
CA TRP A 4 15.45 9.67 -8.21
C TRP A 4 16.61 10.05 -9.12
N ASP A 5 17.48 9.09 -9.45
CA ASP A 5 18.66 9.25 -10.30
C ASP A 5 18.43 8.80 -11.75
N GLY A 6 17.19 8.48 -12.11
CA GLY A 6 16.82 8.07 -13.47
C GLY A 6 17.25 6.65 -13.83
N ARG A 7 17.88 5.91 -12.91
CA ARG A 7 18.23 4.52 -13.15
C ARG A 7 16.97 3.66 -13.07
N PRO A 8 16.71 2.77 -14.04
CA PRO A 8 15.65 1.78 -13.89
C PRO A 8 15.96 0.96 -12.62
N PRO A 9 14.97 0.76 -11.73
CA PRO A 9 15.20 0.01 -10.51
C PRO A 9 15.68 -1.39 -10.89
N ASP A 10 16.66 -1.91 -10.13
CA ASP A 10 17.12 -3.27 -10.32
C ASP A 10 15.91 -4.22 -10.27
N ALA A 11 15.88 -5.21 -11.17
CA ALA A 11 14.79 -6.18 -11.22
C ALA A 11 14.74 -6.93 -9.88
N VAL A 12 13.68 -6.70 -9.11
CA VAL A 12 13.43 -7.40 -7.84
C VAL A 12 12.87 -8.78 -8.18
N ALA A 13 13.43 -9.84 -7.59
CA ALA A 13 12.87 -11.18 -7.79
C ALA A 13 11.42 -11.23 -7.28
N PRO A 14 10.51 -12.00 -7.90
CA PRO A 14 9.10 -12.01 -7.52
C PRO A 14 8.86 -12.26 -6.02
N ALA A 15 9.61 -13.20 -5.43
CA ALA A 15 9.54 -13.50 -4.00
C ALA A 15 9.97 -12.31 -3.11
N ASP A 16 10.99 -11.56 -3.54
CA ASP A 16 11.43 -10.36 -2.83
C ASP A 16 10.40 -9.23 -2.98
N ALA A 17 9.73 -9.13 -4.13
CA ALA A 17 8.68 -8.14 -4.37
C ALA A 17 7.45 -8.42 -3.50
N VAL A 18 7.01 -9.68 -3.40
CA VAL A 18 5.93 -10.10 -2.48
C VAL A 18 6.28 -9.73 -1.04
N ALA A 19 7.50 -10.05 -0.59
CA ALA A 19 7.94 -9.75 0.78
C ALA A 19 7.97 -8.23 1.07
N VAL A 20 8.43 -7.42 0.10
CA VAL A 20 8.44 -5.95 0.21
C VAL A 20 7.02 -5.41 0.31
N VAL A 21 6.10 -5.85 -0.55
CA VAL A 21 4.71 -5.38 -0.54
C VAL A 21 4.00 -5.81 0.76
N HIS A 22 4.21 -7.05 1.22
CA HIS A 22 3.66 -7.52 2.50
C HIS A 22 4.13 -6.65 3.67
N ALA A 23 5.44 -6.38 3.76
CA ALA A 23 6.01 -5.55 4.80
C ALA A 23 5.46 -4.10 4.75
N PHE A 24 5.33 -3.55 3.55
CA PHE A 24 4.75 -2.22 3.32
C PHE A 24 3.30 -2.15 3.79
N LEU A 25 2.43 -3.04 3.30
CA LEU A 25 1.02 -3.07 3.68
C LEU A 25 0.81 -3.33 5.17
N THR A 26 1.65 -4.16 5.78
CA THR A 26 1.65 -4.38 7.23
C THR A 26 1.93 -3.08 7.99
N ARG A 27 2.90 -2.28 7.53
CA ARG A 27 3.22 -0.99 8.13
C ARG A 27 2.10 0.04 7.92
N CYS A 28 1.49 0.06 6.74
CA CYS A 28 0.32 0.88 6.44
C CYS A 28 -0.87 0.55 7.35
N ARG A 29 -1.22 -0.74 7.47
CA ARG A 29 -2.27 -1.22 8.38
C ARG A 29 -2.01 -0.78 9.81
N ARG A 30 -0.78 -0.95 10.27
CA ARG A 30 -0.36 -0.54 11.62
C ARG A 30 -0.51 0.97 11.82
N TRP A 31 -0.02 1.78 10.89
CA TRP A 31 -0.16 3.24 10.93
C TRP A 31 -1.63 3.69 10.98
N ALA A 32 -2.47 3.10 10.11
CA ALA A 32 -3.89 3.42 10.08
C ALA A 32 -4.58 3.14 11.43
N ARG A 33 -4.29 1.98 12.05
CA ARG A 33 -4.88 1.58 13.34
C ARG A 33 -4.34 2.37 14.53
N GLU A 34 -3.04 2.59 14.60
CA GLU A 34 -2.40 3.20 15.76
C GLU A 34 -2.45 4.74 15.74
N GLN A 35 -2.52 5.36 14.57
CA GLN A 35 -2.35 6.81 14.43
C GLN A 35 -3.57 7.50 13.83
N GLU A 36 -3.98 7.11 12.63
CA GLU A 36 -5.04 7.84 11.90
C GLU A 36 -6.43 7.59 12.48
N LEU A 37 -6.85 6.34 12.70
CA LEU A 37 -8.18 6.04 13.22
C LEU A 37 -8.46 6.72 14.58
N PRO A 38 -7.57 6.64 15.60
CA PRO A 38 -7.80 7.34 16.87
C PRO A 38 -7.91 8.86 16.73
N ARG A 39 -7.19 9.44 15.76
CA ARG A 39 -7.26 10.87 15.46
C ARG A 39 -8.59 11.24 14.81
N ARG A 40 -9.08 10.41 13.87
CA ARG A 40 -10.35 10.64 13.17
C ARG A 40 -11.56 10.45 14.05
N HIS A 41 -11.53 9.46 14.95
CA HIS A 41 -12.56 9.32 15.98
C HIS A 41 -12.67 10.60 16.84
N ARG A 42 -11.55 11.08 17.38
CA ARG A 42 -11.52 12.34 18.15
C ARG A 42 -12.06 13.53 17.35
N GLU A 43 -11.71 13.63 16.08
CA GLU A 43 -12.18 14.72 15.20
C GLU A 43 -13.71 14.68 15.00
N VAL A 44 -14.29 13.49 14.80
CA VAL A 44 -15.74 13.30 14.70
C VAL A 44 -16.43 13.66 16.02
N ASP A 45 -15.92 13.13 17.14
CA ASP A 45 -16.50 13.34 18.47
C ASP A 45 -16.48 14.82 18.91
N GLN A 46 -15.50 15.60 18.42
CA GLN A 46 -15.37 17.03 18.74
C GLN A 46 -16.20 17.92 17.82
N THR A 47 -16.27 17.58 16.53
CA THR A 47 -16.83 18.50 15.53
C THR A 47 -18.26 18.18 15.12
N TRP A 48 -18.68 16.91 15.25
CA TRP A 48 -20.00 16.42 14.82
C TRP A 48 -20.39 16.81 13.39
N ASN A 49 -19.40 17.00 12.51
CA ASN A 49 -19.65 17.39 11.12
C ASN A 49 -19.57 16.19 10.16
N ALA A 50 -20.37 16.25 9.09
CA ALA A 50 -20.48 15.17 8.11
C ALA A 50 -19.16 14.91 7.35
N ALA A 51 -18.34 15.93 7.14
CA ALA A 51 -17.06 15.78 6.44
C ALA A 51 -16.03 14.98 7.26
N ALA A 52 -16.01 15.15 8.58
CA ALA A 52 -15.18 14.38 9.50
C ALA A 52 -15.65 12.92 9.53
N ALA A 53 -16.96 12.68 9.58
CA ALA A 53 -17.52 11.32 9.53
C ALA A 53 -17.18 10.62 8.20
N ALA A 54 -17.27 11.32 7.06
CA ALA A 54 -16.89 10.79 5.76
C ALA A 54 -15.38 10.42 5.70
N ARG A 55 -14.50 11.24 6.27
CA ARG A 55 -13.06 10.93 6.37
C ARG A 55 -12.80 9.71 7.24
N LEU A 56 -13.47 9.60 8.39
CA LEU A 56 -13.35 8.41 9.25
C LEU A 56 -13.79 7.15 8.49
N HIS A 57 -14.93 7.20 7.82
CA HIS A 57 -15.41 6.08 7.00
C HIS A 57 -14.43 5.68 5.89
N ALA A 58 -13.84 6.65 5.19
CA ALA A 58 -12.82 6.38 4.17
C ALA A 58 -11.59 5.65 4.75
N TRP A 59 -11.16 6.01 5.97
CA TRP A 59 -10.07 5.30 6.64
C TRP A 59 -10.45 3.89 7.07
N CYS A 60 -11.70 3.65 7.49
CA CYS A 60 -12.18 2.30 7.76
C CYS A 60 -12.17 1.44 6.49
N ALA A 61 -12.70 1.96 5.37
CA ALA A 61 -12.70 1.24 4.09
C ALA A 61 -11.28 0.94 3.59
N TYR A 62 -10.35 1.91 3.72
CA TYR A 62 -8.94 1.70 3.42
C TYR A 62 -8.32 0.56 4.25
N LEU A 63 -8.63 0.51 5.55
CA LEU A 63 -8.13 -0.54 6.43
C LEU A 63 -8.67 -1.91 6.03
N GLU A 64 -9.97 -2.02 5.76
CA GLU A 64 -10.60 -3.28 5.30
C GLU A 64 -9.98 -3.77 3.99
N PHE A 65 -9.79 -2.87 3.03
CA PHE A 65 -9.12 -3.18 1.77
C PHE A 65 -7.68 -3.65 2.00
N THR A 66 -6.91 -2.96 2.85
CA THR A 66 -5.52 -3.32 3.17
C THR A 66 -5.43 -4.68 3.86
N GLU A 67 -6.37 -4.99 4.77
CA GLU A 67 -6.44 -6.29 5.44
C GLU A 67 -6.88 -7.41 4.49
N HIS A 68 -7.72 -7.10 3.49
CA HIS A 68 -8.02 -8.05 2.42
C HIS A 68 -6.80 -8.34 1.55
N ALA A 69 -6.11 -7.31 1.06
CA ALA A 69 -4.91 -7.48 0.24
C ALA A 69 -3.81 -8.27 0.96
N LEU A 70 -3.60 -8.03 2.26
CA LEU A 70 -2.65 -8.82 3.07
C LEU A 70 -3.03 -10.31 3.11
N ARG A 71 -4.33 -10.63 3.25
CA ARG A 71 -4.80 -12.03 3.22
C ARG A 71 -4.59 -12.68 1.85
N GLU A 72 -4.80 -11.93 0.77
CA GLU A 72 -4.56 -12.44 -0.59
C GLU A 72 -3.06 -12.70 -0.84
N LEU A 73 -2.18 -11.82 -0.37
CA LEU A 73 -0.72 -12.05 -0.40
C LEU A 73 -0.33 -13.30 0.41
N GLU A 74 -0.85 -13.44 1.63
CA GLU A 74 -0.55 -14.58 2.51
C GLU A 74 -1.08 -15.91 1.95
N ALA A 75 -2.14 -15.87 1.13
CA ALA A 75 -2.71 -17.02 0.45
C ALA A 75 -2.05 -17.33 -0.91
N GLY A 76 -1.10 -16.50 -1.39
CA GLY A 76 -0.49 -16.63 -2.72
C GLY A 76 -1.42 -16.26 -3.88
N ALA A 77 -2.56 -15.64 -3.61
CA ALA A 77 -3.55 -15.31 -4.64
C ALA A 77 -3.08 -14.19 -5.59
N LEU A 78 -2.04 -13.45 -5.20
CA LEU A 78 -1.48 -12.33 -5.97
C LEU A 78 -0.12 -12.66 -6.60
N ASP A 79 0.32 -13.93 -6.57
CA ASP A 79 1.64 -14.32 -7.09
C ASP A 79 1.83 -13.94 -8.56
N ASP A 80 0.77 -14.07 -9.37
CA ASP A 80 0.76 -13.70 -10.80
C ASP A 80 1.04 -12.20 -11.02
N TRP A 81 0.73 -11.33 -10.05
CA TRP A 81 1.01 -9.89 -10.15
C TRP A 81 2.52 -9.60 -10.12
N PHE A 82 3.32 -10.53 -9.62
CA PHE A 82 4.77 -10.42 -9.52
C PHE A 82 5.51 -11.29 -10.55
N GLY A 83 4.77 -12.11 -11.31
CA GLY A 83 5.32 -13.09 -12.26
C GLY A 83 5.54 -12.58 -13.69
N GLU A 84 5.00 -11.40 -14.05
CA GLU A 84 5.21 -10.85 -15.40
C GLU A 84 6.59 -10.18 -15.49
N ALA A 85 7.48 -10.79 -16.30
CA ALA A 85 8.71 -10.15 -16.72
C ALA A 85 8.36 -8.81 -17.40
N GLN A 86 8.85 -7.71 -16.84
CA GLN A 86 8.77 -6.39 -17.49
C GLN A 86 9.33 -6.52 -18.91
N PRO A 87 8.62 -6.07 -19.96
CA PRO A 87 9.15 -6.12 -21.31
C PRO A 87 10.49 -5.37 -21.36
N GLU A 88 11.51 -6.01 -21.94
CA GLU A 88 12.82 -5.38 -22.15
C GLU A 88 12.63 -3.99 -22.81
N PRO A 89 13.27 -2.93 -22.30
CA PRO A 89 13.19 -1.63 -22.93
C PRO A 89 13.74 -1.70 -24.36
N PRO A 90 13.16 -0.96 -25.32
CA PRO A 90 13.59 -1.00 -26.73
C PRO A 90 15.09 -0.72 -26.86
N ALA A 91 15.75 -1.46 -27.77
CA ALA A 91 17.19 -1.41 -28.00
C ALA A 91 17.76 -0.02 -28.41
N GLU A 92 16.90 0.96 -28.68
CA GLU A 92 17.26 2.32 -29.11
C GLU A 92 17.76 3.23 -27.96
N GLN A 93 17.82 2.75 -26.72
CA GLN A 93 18.29 3.52 -25.55
C GLN A 93 19.65 3.05 -24.99
N ARG A 94 20.46 2.29 -25.76
CA ARG A 94 21.82 1.88 -25.38
C ARG A 94 22.90 2.79 -25.95
#